data_AF-A0A1I8MH15-F1
#
_entry.id   AF-A0A1I8MH15-F1
#
_cell.length_a   1.000
_cell.length_b   1.000
_cell.length_c   1.000
_cell.angle_alpha   90.00
_cell.angle_beta   90.00
_cell.angle_gamma   90.00
#
_symmetry.space_group_name_H-M   'P 1'
#
loop_
_entity.id
_entity.type
_entity.pdbx_description
1 polymer ?
#
loop_
_entity_poly.entity_id
_entity_poly.type
_entity_poly.pdbx_seq_one_letter_code
_entity_poly.pdbx_strand_id
1 'polypeptide(L)'
;MAVKKLSPVTLADLVKRVPKDQMKQFEKFRDKTLEYHRRVNQYPEKLPLIDWEYYRNNVRKDYEKMVIEFQSEYEELDRTFSARHEINDFAKYYEELDKLTEVVKKEITEFFVVDREDLAEFIPRQGRPLFWPHNPEEQRVGPANPDYDKKPQKKGSTSEEAKPSDVIVS
;
A
#
# COMPACT_ATOMS: atom_id res chain seq x y z
N MET A 1 1.53 3.09 -19.05
CA MET A 1 1.20 2.58 -17.71
C MET A 1 0.32 1.34 -17.88
N ALA A 2 0.77 0.16 -17.45
CA ALA A 2 -0.10 -1.02 -17.48
C ALA A 2 -1.21 -0.84 -16.43
N VAL A 3 -2.48 -0.94 -16.84
CA VAL A 3 -3.62 -0.90 -15.92
C VAL A 3 -3.50 -2.10 -14.97
N LYS A 4 -3.18 -1.87 -13.70
CA LYS A 4 -3.17 -2.91 -12.68
C LYS A 4 -4.59 -3.48 -12.59
N LYS A 5 -4.78 -4.71 -13.08
CA LYS A 5 -6.04 -5.43 -12.90
C LYS A 5 -6.25 -5.68 -11.40
N LEU A 6 -7.40 -5.26 -10.88
CA LEU A 6 -7.78 -5.48 -9.50
C LEU A 6 -8.02 -6.97 -9.28
N SER A 7 -7.31 -7.58 -8.33
CA SER A 7 -7.60 -8.95 -7.91
C SER A 7 -8.73 -8.94 -6.87
N PRO A 8 -9.69 -9.88 -6.97
CA PRO A 8 -10.72 -10.00 -5.95
C PRO A 8 -10.08 -10.44 -4.63
N VAL A 9 -10.27 -9.66 -3.57
CA VAL A 9 -9.80 -9.99 -2.22
C VAL A 9 -10.96 -10.58 -1.43
N THR A 10 -10.74 -11.75 -0.82
CA THR A 10 -11.76 -12.38 0.03
C THR A 10 -11.82 -11.71 1.40
N LEU A 11 -12.99 -11.72 2.06
CA LEU A 11 -13.12 -11.21 3.42
C LEU A 11 -12.16 -11.91 4.40
N ALA A 12 -11.87 -13.20 4.19
CA ALA A 12 -10.95 -13.97 5.01
C ALA A 12 -9.50 -13.46 4.90
N ASP A 13 -9.07 -13.03 3.71
CA ASP A 13 -7.74 -12.45 3.52
C ASP A 13 -7.65 -11.03 4.07
N LEU A 14 -8.78 -10.31 4.07
CA LEU A 14 -8.83 -8.97 4.66
C LEU A 14 -8.68 -9.03 6.19
N VAL A 15 -9.31 -10.00 6.87
CA VAL A 15 -9.18 -10.19 8.34
C VAL A 15 -7.72 -10.27 8.77
N LYS A 16 -6.87 -10.99 8.01
CA LYS A 16 -5.45 -11.19 8.34
C LYS A 16 -4.64 -9.89 8.36
N ARG A 17 -5.11 -8.86 7.66
CA ARG A 17 -4.43 -7.56 7.52
C ARG A 17 -4.93 -6.51 8.51
N VAL A 18 -6.04 -6.77 9.20
CA VAL A 18 -6.67 -5.81 10.10
C VAL A 18 -5.97 -5.82 11.47
N PRO A 19 -5.48 -4.65 11.96
CA PRO A 19 -4.98 -4.52 13.32
C PRO A 19 -6.05 -4.86 14.37
N LYS A 20 -5.63 -5.41 15.51
CA LYS A 20 -6.55 -5.86 16.59
C LYS A 20 -7.49 -4.75 17.07
N ASP A 21 -7.01 -3.52 17.15
CA ASP A 21 -7.78 -2.37 17.62
C ASP A 21 -8.92 -1.97 16.66
N GLN A 22 -8.81 -2.34 15.39
CA GLN A 22 -9.77 -2.02 14.33
C GLN A 22 -10.78 -3.14 14.06
N MET A 23 -10.71 -4.26 14.79
CA MET A 23 -11.58 -5.42 14.57
C MET A 23 -13.08 -5.08 14.65
N LYS A 24 -13.47 -4.18 15.56
CA LYS A 24 -14.87 -3.70 15.66
C LYS A 24 -15.35 -2.99 14.40
N GLN A 25 -14.46 -2.25 13.72
CA GLN A 25 -14.78 -1.58 12.46
C GLN A 25 -14.87 -2.59 11.33
N PHE A 26 -13.98 -3.58 11.32
CA PHE A 26 -14.02 -4.67 10.36
C PHE A 26 -15.30 -5.50 10.47
N GLU A 27 -15.78 -5.80 11.68
CA GLU A 27 -17.06 -6.51 11.87
C GLU A 27 -18.24 -5.73 11.25
N LYS A 28 -18.32 -4.42 11.50
CA LYS A 28 -19.33 -3.56 10.85
C LYS A 28 -19.22 -3.55 9.33
N PHE A 29 -17.99 -3.53 8.81
CA PHE A 29 -17.74 -3.61 7.37
C PHE A 29 -18.23 -4.94 6.80
N ARG A 30 -17.82 -6.06 7.42
CA ARG A 30 -18.24 -7.42 7.04
C ARG A 30 -19.76 -7.54 6.99
N ASP A 31 -20.44 -7.06 8.03
CA ASP A 31 -21.90 -7.19 8.13
C ASP A 31 -22.61 -6.42 7.01
N LYS A 32 -22.14 -5.20 6.70
CA LYS A 32 -22.64 -4.42 5.56
C LYS A 32 -22.38 -5.11 4.22
N THR A 33 -21.19 -5.69 4.02
CA THR A 33 -20.87 -6.42 2.79
C THR A 33 -21.77 -7.64 2.61
N LEU A 34 -21.98 -8.42 3.67
CA LEU A 34 -22.86 -9.59 3.64
C LEU A 34 -24.32 -9.20 3.43
N GLU A 35 -24.77 -8.14 4.09
CA GLU A 35 -26.11 -7.59 3.90
C GLU A 35 -26.33 -7.15 2.45
N TYR A 36 -25.38 -6.40 1.88
CA TYR A 36 -25.44 -5.98 0.48
C TYR A 36 -25.49 -7.18 -0.46
N HIS A 37 -24.61 -8.17 -0.26
CA HIS A 37 -24.59 -9.38 -1.08
C HIS A 37 -25.91 -10.16 -0.99
N ARG A 38 -26.52 -10.24 0.20
CA ARG A 38 -27.85 -10.85 0.36
C ARG A 38 -28.92 -10.08 -0.41
N ARG A 39 -28.92 -8.75 -0.35
CA ARG A 39 -29.88 -7.92 -1.09
C ARG A 39 -29.71 -8.07 -2.60
N VAL A 40 -28.48 -8.05 -3.12
CA VAL A 40 -28.21 -8.24 -4.54
C VAL A 40 -28.69 -9.62 -5.01
N ASN A 41 -28.43 -10.67 -4.23
CA ASN A 41 -28.83 -12.03 -4.55
C ASN A 41 -30.35 -12.29 -4.48
N GLN A 42 -31.15 -11.35 -3.98
CA GLN A 42 -32.61 -11.46 -4.05
C GLN A 42 -33.14 -11.22 -5.46
N TYR A 43 -32.37 -10.51 -6.29
CA TYR A 43 -32.77 -10.15 -7.64
C TYR A 43 -32.22 -11.16 -8.65
N PRO A 44 -32.93 -11.40 -9.77
CA PRO A 44 -32.43 -12.25 -10.84
C PRO A 44 -31.15 -11.67 -11.45
N GLU A 45 -30.30 -12.55 -11.97
CA GLU A 45 -29.03 -12.18 -12.60
C GLU A 45 -29.22 -11.24 -13.80
N LYS A 46 -30.32 -11.40 -14.53
CA LYS A 46 -30.68 -10.57 -15.68
C LYS A 46 -32.09 -10.04 -15.50
N LEU A 47 -32.26 -8.74 -15.78
CA LEU A 47 -33.56 -8.11 -15.83
C LEU A 47 -34.40 -8.70 -16.97
N PRO A 48 -35.73 -8.76 -16.85
CA PRO A 48 -36.59 -9.14 -17.95
C PRO A 48 -36.40 -8.16 -19.11
N LEU A 49 -36.29 -8.69 -20.33
CA LEU A 49 -36.15 -7.90 -21.54
C LEU A 49 -37.44 -7.14 -21.82
N ILE A 50 -37.32 -5.86 -22.17
CA ILE A 50 -38.46 -5.04 -22.59
C ILE A 50 -38.76 -5.36 -24.06
N ASP A 51 -39.99 -5.82 -24.33
CA ASP A 51 -40.46 -6.03 -25.69
C ASP A 51 -41.02 -4.73 -26.27
N TRP A 52 -40.15 -3.97 -26.94
CA TRP A 52 -40.52 -2.69 -27.57
C TRP A 52 -41.52 -2.85 -28.72
N GLU A 53 -41.56 -4.00 -29.39
CA GLU A 53 -42.50 -4.25 -30.49
C GLU A 53 -43.92 -4.41 -29.97
N TYR A 54 -44.09 -5.13 -28.86
CA TYR A 54 -45.38 -5.21 -28.17
C TYR A 54 -45.93 -3.82 -27.81
N TYR A 55 -45.08 -2.94 -27.26
CA TYR A 55 -45.52 -1.59 -26.90
C TYR A 55 -45.81 -0.71 -28.11
N ARG A 56 -45.00 -0.77 -29.18
CA ARG A 56 -45.29 -0.04 -30.43
C ARG A 56 -46.64 -0.45 -31.03
N ASN A 57 -46.97 -1.75 -30.99
CA ASN A 57 -48.20 -2.28 -31.57
C ASN A 57 -49.45 -2.00 -30.73
N ASN A 58 -49.33 -1.92 -29.40
CA ASN A 58 -50.47 -1.75 -28.50
C ASN A 58 -50.81 -0.27 -28.21
N VAL A 59 -49.87 0.64 -28.44
CA VAL A 59 -50.05 2.08 -28.22
C VAL A 59 -50.78 2.71 -29.42
N ARG A 60 -51.56 3.78 -29.17
CA ARG A 60 -52.19 4.53 -30.27
C ARG A 60 -51.09 5.12 -31.15
N LYS A 61 -51.29 5.10 -32.48
CA LYS A 61 -50.30 5.53 -33.49
C LYS A 61 -49.69 6.91 -33.21
N ASP A 62 -50.49 7.84 -32.69
CA ASP A 62 -50.04 9.21 -32.35
C ASP A 62 -48.92 9.25 -31.27
N TYR A 63 -48.80 8.18 -30.47
CA TYR A 63 -47.82 8.07 -29.38
C TYR A 63 -46.71 7.06 -29.67
N GLU A 64 -46.62 6.51 -30.88
CA GLU A 64 -45.51 5.62 -31.26
C GLU A 64 -44.15 6.33 -31.12
N LYS A 65 -44.10 7.63 -31.46
CA LYS A 65 -42.90 8.46 -31.30
C LYS A 65 -42.38 8.49 -29.85
N MET A 66 -43.29 8.52 -28.88
CA MET A 66 -42.94 8.50 -27.45
C MET A 66 -42.25 7.18 -27.06
N VAL A 67 -42.71 6.04 -27.62
CA VAL A 67 -42.09 4.74 -27.35
C VAL A 67 -40.66 4.68 -27.92
N ILE A 68 -40.44 5.28 -29.09
CA ILE A 68 -39.11 5.37 -29.73
C ILE A 68 -38.18 6.26 -28.91
N GLU A 69 -38.65 7.43 -28.48
CA GLU A 69 -37.89 8.35 -27.62
C GLU A 69 -37.48 7.66 -26.32
N PHE A 70 -38.43 6.98 -25.65
CA PHE A 70 -38.15 6.26 -24.41
C PHE A 70 -37.18 5.09 -24.60
N GLN A 71 -37.29 4.35 -25.70
CA GLN A 71 -36.33 3.29 -26.04
C GLN A 71 -34.90 3.87 -26.13
N SER A 72 -34.75 5.00 -26.83
CA SER A 72 -33.45 5.67 -26.98
C SER A 72 -32.88 6.12 -25.64
N GLU A 73 -33.68 6.77 -24.79
CA GLU A 73 -33.26 7.23 -23.46
C GLU A 73 -32.89 6.05 -22.55
N TYR A 74 -33.64 4.96 -22.60
CA TYR A 74 -33.36 3.75 -21.84
C TYR A 74 -32.02 3.12 -22.25
N GLU A 75 -31.77 3.00 -23.55
CA GLU A 75 -30.50 2.46 -24.07
C GLU A 75 -29.31 3.36 -23.73
N GLU A 76 -29.47 4.68 -23.76
CA GLU A 76 -28.44 5.61 -23.31
C GLU A 76 -28.13 5.42 -21.82
N LEU A 77 -29.17 5.33 -20.98
CA LEU A 77 -29.01 5.10 -19.56
C LEU A 77 -28.31 3.77 -19.29
N ASP A 78 -28.71 2.69 -19.95
CA ASP A 78 -28.10 1.37 -19.78
C ASP A 78 -26.60 1.37 -20.16
N ARG A 79 -26.23 2.10 -21.22
CA ARG A 79 -24.82 2.32 -21.60
C ARG A 79 -24.06 3.07 -20.52
N THR A 80 -24.61 4.15 -19.98
CA THR A 80 -23.94 4.90 -18.91
C THR A 80 -23.69 4.01 -17.69
N PHE A 81 -24.70 3.21 -17.28
CA PHE A 81 -24.61 2.31 -16.13
C PHE A 81 -23.56 1.21 -16.33
N SER A 82 -23.45 0.69 -17.54
CA SER A 82 -22.44 -0.30 -17.94
C SER A 82 -21.02 0.28 -17.95
N ALA A 83 -20.87 1.51 -18.43
CA ALA A 83 -19.57 2.20 -18.53
C ALA A 83 -19.11 2.89 -17.23
N ARG A 84 -19.91 2.93 -16.16
CA ARG A 84 -19.57 3.63 -14.90
C ARG A 84 -18.19 3.31 -14.34
N HIS A 85 -17.76 2.06 -14.44
CA HIS A 85 -16.46 1.64 -13.93
C HIS A 85 -15.29 2.12 -14.78
N GLU A 86 -15.52 2.42 -16.06
CA GLU A 86 -14.54 3.01 -16.97
C GLU A 86 -14.42 4.53 -16.76
N ILE A 87 -15.51 5.18 -16.34
CA ILE A 87 -15.57 6.62 -16.06
C ILE A 87 -14.82 6.97 -14.76
N ASN A 88 -14.77 6.06 -13.79
CA ASN A 88 -14.02 6.27 -12.56
C ASN A 88 -12.52 6.14 -12.83
N ASP A 89 -11.85 7.28 -13.03
CA ASP A 89 -10.40 7.37 -13.18
C ASP A 89 -9.68 7.05 -11.86
N PHE A 90 -9.47 5.76 -11.60
CA PHE A 90 -8.69 5.30 -10.44
C PHE A 90 -7.20 5.63 -10.56
N ALA A 91 -6.70 6.08 -11.72
CA ALA A 91 -5.26 6.33 -11.90
C ALA A 91 -4.78 7.43 -10.95
N LYS A 92 -5.53 8.52 -10.81
CA LYS A 92 -5.23 9.61 -9.87
C LYS A 92 -5.12 9.12 -8.42
N TYR A 93 -6.05 8.27 -8.01
CA TYR A 93 -6.06 7.70 -6.67
C TYR A 93 -4.82 6.84 -6.40
N TYR A 94 -4.40 6.02 -7.36
CA TYR A 94 -3.19 5.20 -7.21
C TYR A 94 -1.91 6.03 -7.22
N GLU A 95 -1.83 7.09 -8.01
CA GLU A 95 -0.69 8.02 -8.00
C GLU A 95 -0.54 8.71 -6.65
N GLU A 96 -1.64 9.16 -6.05
CA GLU A 96 -1.64 9.74 -4.70
C GLU A 96 -1.24 8.72 -3.63
N LEU A 97 -1.72 7.48 -3.74
CA LEU A 97 -1.32 6.40 -2.83
C LEU A 97 0.17 6.06 -2.93
N ASP A 98 0.73 6.01 -4.14
CA ASP A 98 2.15 5.72 -4.34
C ASP A 98 3.02 6.82 -3.70
N LYS A 99 2.65 8.10 -3.89
CA LYS A 99 3.32 9.24 -3.24
C LYS A 99 3.25 9.14 -1.71
N LEU A 100 2.08 8.87 -1.16
CA LEU A 100 1.91 8.76 0.29
C LEU A 100 2.70 7.57 0.87
N THR A 101 2.74 6.46 0.13
CA THR A 101 3.53 5.28 0.51
C THR A 101 5.02 5.59 0.59
N GLU A 102 5.56 6.41 -0.33
CA GLU A 102 6.96 6.85 -0.27
C GLU A 102 7.23 7.75 0.93
N VAL A 103 6.32 8.67 1.25
CA VAL A 103 6.44 9.56 2.42
C VAL A 103 6.46 8.74 3.70
N VAL A 104 5.48 7.85 3.90
CA VAL A 104 5.39 7.01 5.10
C VAL A 104 6.61 6.10 5.25
N LYS A 105 7.15 5.55 4.14
CA LYS A 105 8.40 4.77 4.19
C LYS A 105 9.58 5.59 4.68
N LYS A 106 9.72 6.85 4.23
CA LYS A 106 10.78 7.76 4.67
C LYS A 106 10.61 8.12 6.15
N GLU A 107 9.41 8.46 6.58
CA GLU A 107 9.11 8.75 7.98
C GLU A 107 9.41 7.56 8.89
N ILE A 108 9.03 6.35 8.48
CA ILE A 108 9.37 5.13 9.21
C ILE A 108 10.89 4.96 9.34
N THR A 109 11.65 5.18 8.26
CA THR A 109 13.12 5.08 8.33
C THR A 109 13.73 6.15 9.23
N GLU A 110 13.20 7.37 9.24
CA GLU A 110 13.66 8.45 10.11
C GLU A 110 13.33 8.17 11.57
N PHE A 111 12.11 7.71 11.86
CA PHE A 111 11.67 7.33 13.20
C PHE A 111 12.59 6.26 13.81
N PHE A 112 12.96 5.23 13.05
CA PHE A 112 13.91 4.20 13.52
C PHE A 112 15.31 4.76 13.81
N VAL A 113 15.74 5.81 13.12
CA VAL A 113 17.04 6.46 13.35
C VAL A 113 17.01 7.34 14.60
N VAL A 114 15.89 8.03 14.86
CA VAL A 114 15.75 8.97 15.99
C VAL A 114 15.53 8.24 17.32
N ASP A 115 14.66 7.23 17.36
CA ASP A 115 14.35 6.51 18.61
C ASP A 115 15.50 5.60 19.09
N ARG A 116 16.41 5.24 18.18
CA ARG A 116 17.54 4.35 18.42
C ARG A 116 18.79 4.91 17.76
N GLU A 117 19.22 6.08 18.23
CA GLU A 117 20.44 6.75 17.76
C GLU A 117 21.68 5.84 17.90
N ASP A 118 21.68 4.97 18.91
CA ASP A 118 22.65 3.89 19.15
C ASP A 118 22.65 2.79 18.06
N LEU A 119 21.54 2.63 17.33
CA LEU A 119 21.42 1.66 16.25
C LEU A 119 21.52 2.27 14.85
N ALA A 120 21.52 3.60 14.75
CA ALA A 120 21.62 4.31 13.46
C ALA A 120 22.91 3.96 12.68
N GLU A 121 23.98 3.61 13.38
CA GLU A 121 25.26 3.19 12.81
C GLU A 121 25.26 1.73 12.32
N PHE A 122 24.36 0.90 12.86
CA PHE A 122 24.24 -0.54 12.56
C PHE A 122 23.17 -0.88 11.52
N ILE A 123 22.30 0.07 11.16
CA ILE A 123 21.38 -0.09 10.03
C ILE A 123 22.22 -0.05 8.74
N PRO A 124 22.24 -1.12 7.92
CA PRO A 124 23.09 -1.19 6.74
C PRO A 124 22.63 -0.17 5.70
N ARG A 125 23.24 1.02 5.75
CA ARG A 125 23.18 1.99 4.66
C ARG A 125 23.88 1.37 3.45
N GLN A 126 23.17 1.37 2.32
CA GLN A 126 23.62 1.09 0.95
C GLN A 126 25.15 0.89 0.82
N GLY A 127 25.63 -0.35 0.81
CA GLY A 127 27.03 -0.70 0.50
C GLY A 127 27.87 -1.33 1.62
N ARG A 128 27.35 -1.49 2.85
CA ARG A 128 28.08 -2.22 3.92
C ARG A 128 27.69 -3.71 3.98
N PRO A 129 28.63 -4.63 4.27
CA PRO A 129 28.36 -6.06 4.36
C PRO A 129 27.35 -6.40 5.48
N LEU A 130 26.44 -7.34 5.18
CA LEU A 130 25.35 -7.78 6.07
C LEU A 130 25.82 -8.59 7.29
N PHE A 131 27.10 -8.96 7.36
CA PHE A 131 27.65 -9.77 8.45
C PHE A 131 28.46 -8.90 9.42
N TRP A 132 28.37 -9.24 10.71
CA TRP A 132 29.23 -8.70 11.76
C TRP A 132 30.54 -9.49 11.82
N PRO A 133 31.72 -8.89 12.03
CA PRO A 133 32.02 -7.45 12.14
C PRO A 133 32.02 -6.74 10.77
N HIS A 134 31.69 -5.46 10.75
CA HIS A 134 31.49 -4.69 9.52
C HIS A 134 32.79 -4.11 8.91
N ASN A 135 33.86 -4.01 9.71
CA ASN A 135 35.18 -3.54 9.27
C ASN A 135 36.08 -4.72 8.92
N PRO A 136 36.81 -4.71 7.79
CA PRO A 136 37.73 -5.79 7.41
C PRO A 136 38.78 -6.10 8.48
N GLU A 137 39.17 -5.08 9.26
CA GLU A 137 40.15 -5.20 10.35
C GLU A 137 39.59 -5.92 11.58
N GLU A 138 38.28 -5.86 11.81
CA GLU A 138 37.61 -6.51 12.93
C GLU A 138 37.17 -7.94 12.60
N GLN A 139 36.99 -8.23 11.31
CA GLN A 139 36.62 -9.54 10.83
C GLN A 139 37.74 -10.54 11.15
N ARG A 140 37.48 -11.44 12.10
CA ARG A 140 38.42 -12.53 12.39
C ARG A 140 38.69 -13.30 11.12
N VAL A 141 39.97 -13.58 10.87
CA VAL A 141 40.37 -14.52 9.83
C VAL A 141 39.65 -15.86 10.06
N GLY A 142 39.25 -16.54 9.00
CA GLY A 142 38.54 -17.82 9.12
C GLY A 142 39.46 -18.96 9.60
N PRO A 143 38.91 -20.10 10.02
CA PRO A 143 39.68 -21.25 10.54
C PRO A 143 40.64 -21.89 9.52
N ALA A 144 40.55 -21.50 8.25
CA ALA A 144 41.49 -21.90 7.20
C ALA A 144 42.80 -21.08 7.21
N ASN A 145 42.88 -20.01 8.00
CA ASN A 145 44.06 -19.15 8.11
C ASN A 145 44.90 -19.55 9.35
N PRO A 146 46.22 -19.79 9.23
CA PRO A 146 47.08 -20.19 10.34
C PRO A 146 47.14 -19.21 11.52
N ASP A 147 46.70 -17.96 11.36
CA ASP A 147 46.64 -16.96 12.42
C ASP A 147 45.30 -16.90 13.18
N TYR A 148 44.39 -17.86 12.95
CA TYR A 148 43.05 -17.93 13.56
C TYR A 148 43.01 -17.78 15.09
N ASP A 149 43.96 -18.40 15.80
CA ASP A 149 43.97 -18.44 17.27
C ASP A 149 44.65 -17.22 17.92
N LYS A 150 45.22 -16.30 17.14
CA LYS A 150 45.88 -15.10 17.68
C LYS A 150 44.84 -14.04 18.03
N LYS A 151 44.68 -13.75 19.33
CA LYS A 151 43.78 -12.67 19.80
C LYS A 151 44.24 -11.31 19.25
N PRO A 152 43.33 -10.46 18.73
CA PRO A 152 43.69 -9.13 18.26
C PRO A 152 44.18 -8.25 19.42
N GLN A 153 45.35 -7.62 19.25
CA GLN A 153 45.90 -6.69 20.23
C GLN A 153 45.08 -5.38 20.22
N LYS A 154 44.48 -5.00 21.37
CA LYS A 154 43.86 -3.68 21.55
C LYS A 154 44.94 -2.60 21.42
N LYS A 155 44.92 -1.81 20.35
CA LYS A 155 45.66 -0.53 20.28
C LYS A 155 44.96 0.48 21.20
N GLY A 156 45.70 1.02 22.16
CA GLY A 156 45.21 1.95 23.17
C GLY A 156 44.77 3.28 22.59
N SER A 157 43.69 3.82 23.15
CA SER A 157 43.23 5.20 22.98
C SER A 157 44.20 6.16 23.67
N THR A 158 44.92 6.98 22.91
CA THR A 158 45.67 8.13 23.44
C THR A 158 44.68 9.25 23.75
N SER A 159 44.51 9.57 25.04
CA SER A 159 43.91 10.83 25.51
C SER A 159 44.97 11.93 25.47
N GLU A 160 44.79 12.92 24.59
CA GLU A 160 45.66 14.09 24.50
C GLU A 160 45.20 15.13 25.55
N GLU A 161 46.00 15.26 26.60
CA GLU A 161 45.80 16.15 27.75
C GLU A 161 46.47 17.50 27.47
N ALA A 162 45.68 18.54 27.20
CA ALA A 162 46.17 19.91 27.02
C ALA A 162 46.51 20.55 28.38
N LYS A 163 47.78 20.90 28.59
CA LYS A 163 48.25 21.66 29.76
C LYS A 163 48.09 23.18 29.56
N PRO A 164 47.80 23.95 30.63
CA PRO A 164 47.71 25.42 30.59
C PRO A 164 49.10 26.07 30.66
N SER A 165 49.29 27.20 29.97
CA SER A 165 50.50 28.03 30.05
C SER A 165 50.32 29.16 31.07
N ASP A 166 51.20 29.19 32.07
CA ASP A 166 51.26 30.19 33.14
C ASP A 166 51.78 31.56 32.70
N VAL A 167 51.30 32.55 33.46
CA VAL A 167 51.60 33.99 33.51
C VAL A 167 53.06 34.26 33.88
N ILE A 168 53.70 35.25 33.24
CA ILE A 168 54.82 35.99 33.85
C ILE A 168 54.57 37.49 33.69
N VAL A 169 54.45 38.15 34.85
CA VAL A 169 54.56 39.60 35.05
C VAL A 169 56.03 39.95 35.23
N SER A 170 56.49 41.01 34.54
CA SER A 170 57.47 41.99 35.02
C SER A 170 57.34 43.27 34.19
#